data_AF-A0A2X0M4F3-F1
#
_entry.id   AF-A0A2X0M4F3-F1
#
_cell.length_a   1.000
_cell.length_b   1.000
_cell.length_c   1.000
_cell.angle_alpha   90.00
_cell.angle_beta   90.00
_cell.angle_gamma   90.00
#
_symmetry.space_group_name_H-M   'P 1'
#
loop_
_entity.id
_entity.type
_entity.pdbx_description
1 polymer ?
#
loop_
_entity_poly.entity_id
_entity_poly.type
_entity_poly.pdbx_seq_one_letter_code
_entity_poly.pdbx_strand_id
1 'polypeptide(L)'
;MHRQSKPSGWRLVEAGLTVAFLLSTAATAAETTASELPFVFNSGQYSRYKPLSEYSRPPSRCTVEQVIVLQRGGASLPDSKLGTSIQASLAKVVGKGNYSRTEMDFLGNYTFDMGSNGALLPYGEAQSKQAGVQVRKRYCHSKGLTESECANYWISTTDSSALIDSAKNWANGLMEGTGKSTRSPRIIPEGDHLNNTLAAKCPKLVSSVPSAQQQWRDVWTPAVIQRLQSGQSYGLNSTDIINFAHLCALESLATSDLSPFCDLFYPSEWSSIEYDADLEKYYSHSYGAPLSRSLAVGYLHELLTRLTKSPSFVEKDRTTVNNTSDARESTFPLDRSLYLDFTSDDQLLALLTLLNLFHDAPLSPTLPCPMRSFVTSRLIPFGASLVVERLACSGNGFWDDLAAKFSGLPTRFVRVVVNDRVMNLAGICPEDELAESDTICRLVAFHKSLTPTLQEATKEFARCAYVPANLWEGLPRKKFQSGLGI
;
A
#
# COMPACT_ATOMS: atom_id res chain seq x y z
N MET A 1 4.36 -53.20 83.41
CA MET A 1 4.47 -52.48 84.71
C MET A 1 3.78 -51.13 84.53
N HIS A 2 2.62 -50.94 85.15
CA HIS A 2 2.43 -49.99 86.29
C HIS A 2 2.74 -48.53 85.93
N ARG A 3 1.92 -47.52 86.20
CA ARG A 3 0.64 -47.38 86.91
C ARG A 3 0.16 -45.95 86.63
N GLN A 4 -1.15 -45.76 86.71
CA GLN A 4 -1.92 -44.51 86.80
C GLN A 4 -1.23 -43.28 87.44
N SER A 5 -1.53 -42.08 86.92
CA SER A 5 -2.17 -41.01 87.72
C SER A 5 -2.58 -39.78 86.88
N LYS A 6 -3.89 -39.47 86.88
CA LYS A 6 -4.51 -38.14 86.70
C LYS A 6 -4.15 -37.22 87.90
N PRO A 7 -4.39 -35.88 87.96
CA PRO A 7 -5.49 -35.16 87.29
C PRO A 7 -5.27 -33.68 86.83
N SER A 8 -6.25 -33.23 86.04
CA SER A 8 -6.90 -31.91 85.97
C SER A 8 -6.08 -30.62 86.02
N GLY A 9 -6.20 -29.81 84.95
CA GLY A 9 -6.34 -28.38 85.15
C GLY A 9 -6.36 -27.48 83.90
N TRP A 10 -7.57 -27.17 83.42
CA TRP A 10 -7.99 -25.90 82.78
C TRP A 10 -7.30 -25.41 81.50
N ARG A 11 -8.02 -25.67 80.39
CA ARG A 11 -8.35 -24.78 79.25
C ARG A 11 -7.34 -23.68 78.89
N LEU A 12 -6.79 -23.80 77.68
CA LEU A 12 -6.77 -22.73 76.68
C LEU A 12 -6.68 -23.40 75.29
N VAL A 13 -7.53 -22.92 74.39
CA VAL A 13 -7.78 -23.47 73.05
C VAL A 13 -6.63 -23.07 72.15
N GLU A 14 -5.81 -24.02 71.70
CA GLU A 14 -4.80 -23.82 70.68
C GLU A 14 -5.39 -24.02 69.27
N ALA A 15 -5.07 -23.07 68.40
CA ALA A 15 -5.57 -22.91 67.05
C ALA A 15 -5.18 -24.07 66.14
N GLY A 16 -6.19 -24.76 65.59
CA GLY A 16 -6.01 -25.70 64.49
C GLY A 16 -5.88 -24.95 63.16
N LEU A 17 -4.73 -25.12 62.50
CA LEU A 17 -4.50 -24.74 61.10
C LEU A 17 -5.50 -25.48 60.19
N THR A 18 -6.48 -24.75 59.63
CA THR A 18 -7.25 -25.21 58.46
C THR A 18 -6.55 -24.73 57.20
N VAL A 19 -5.90 -25.65 56.49
CA VAL A 19 -5.43 -25.44 55.11
C VAL A 19 -6.65 -25.45 54.20
N ALA A 20 -7.11 -24.27 53.78
CA ALA A 20 -8.14 -24.14 52.76
C ALA A 20 -7.50 -24.35 51.37
N PHE A 21 -7.84 -25.47 50.72
CA PHE A 21 -7.59 -25.65 49.29
C PHE A 21 -8.51 -24.71 48.50
N LEU A 22 -7.97 -23.57 48.06
CA LEU A 22 -8.61 -22.73 47.05
C LEU A 22 -8.47 -23.44 45.69
N LEU A 23 -9.49 -24.18 45.30
CA LEU A 23 -9.72 -24.57 43.92
C LEU A 23 -10.03 -23.30 43.11
N SER A 24 -8.99 -22.67 42.55
CA SER A 24 -9.17 -21.66 41.52
C SER A 24 -9.68 -22.35 40.26
N THR A 25 -10.99 -22.30 40.04
CA THR A 25 -11.55 -22.53 38.70
C THR A 25 -11.07 -21.37 37.82
N ALA A 26 -9.95 -21.57 37.15
CA ALA A 26 -9.57 -20.72 36.03
C ALA A 26 -10.63 -20.93 34.94
N ALA A 27 -11.62 -20.04 34.90
CA ALA A 27 -12.42 -19.88 33.72
C ALA A 27 -11.46 -19.45 32.61
N THR A 28 -11.07 -20.40 31.74
CA THR A 28 -10.48 -20.07 30.47
C THR A 28 -11.55 -19.30 29.70
N ALA A 29 -11.47 -17.97 29.74
CA ALA A 29 -12.08 -17.16 28.73
C ALA A 29 -11.43 -17.61 27.42
N ALA A 30 -12.13 -18.44 26.66
CA ALA A 30 -11.83 -18.58 25.25
C ALA A 30 -12.01 -17.18 24.68
N GLU A 31 -10.91 -16.51 24.38
CA GLU A 31 -10.92 -15.40 23.44
C GLU A 31 -11.48 -16.00 22.14
N THR A 32 -12.78 -15.86 21.93
CA THR A 32 -13.33 -15.83 20.59
C THR A 32 -12.62 -14.68 19.90
N THR A 33 -11.50 -14.99 19.22
CA THR A 33 -11.01 -14.15 18.14
C THR A 33 -12.22 -13.96 17.24
N ALA A 34 -12.81 -12.76 17.26
CA ALA A 34 -13.81 -12.41 16.28
C ALA A 34 -13.17 -12.73 14.93
N SER A 35 -13.73 -13.72 14.22
CA SER A 35 -13.24 -14.09 12.90
C SER A 35 -13.18 -12.81 12.08
N GLU A 36 -11.97 -12.36 11.71
CA GLU A 36 -11.82 -11.17 10.87
C GLU A 36 -12.72 -11.37 9.64
N LEU A 37 -13.62 -10.42 9.39
CA LEU A 37 -14.57 -10.53 8.29
C LEU A 37 -13.77 -10.54 6.97
N PRO A 38 -13.86 -11.57 6.12
CA PRO A 38 -12.94 -11.74 4.99
C PRO A 38 -12.88 -10.55 4.04
N PHE A 39 -13.98 -9.84 3.81
CA PHE A 39 -14.03 -8.67 2.94
C PHE A 39 -13.08 -7.55 3.35
N VAL A 40 -12.78 -7.43 4.65
CA VAL A 40 -11.95 -6.35 5.19
C VAL A 40 -10.56 -6.36 4.57
N PHE A 41 -10.04 -7.56 4.27
CA PHE A 41 -8.68 -7.78 3.78
C PHE A 41 -8.62 -8.51 2.42
N ASN A 42 -9.75 -8.90 1.85
CA ASN A 42 -9.84 -9.63 0.59
C ASN A 42 -10.72 -8.89 -0.45
N SER A 43 -10.65 -7.56 -0.46
CA SER A 43 -11.34 -6.68 -1.42
C SER A 43 -10.35 -6.02 -2.40
N GLY A 44 -9.23 -6.68 -2.69
CA GLY A 44 -8.19 -6.18 -3.58
C GLY A 44 -7.66 -4.82 -3.14
N GLN A 45 -7.58 -3.89 -4.09
CA GLN A 45 -7.15 -2.51 -3.87
C GLN A 45 -8.10 -1.69 -2.97
N TYR A 46 -9.31 -2.18 -2.68
CA TYR A 46 -10.25 -1.51 -1.77
C TYR A 46 -10.17 -2.03 -0.33
N SER A 47 -9.25 -2.96 -0.06
CA SER A 47 -9.02 -3.51 1.28
C SER A 47 -8.48 -2.46 2.25
N ARG A 48 -8.75 -2.68 3.54
CA ARG A 48 -8.09 -1.95 4.63
C ARG A 48 -6.61 -2.28 4.66
N TYR A 49 -5.78 -1.30 5.04
CA TYR A 49 -4.37 -1.56 5.29
C TYR A 49 -4.19 -2.64 6.36
N LYS A 50 -3.41 -3.67 6.03
CA LYS A 50 -2.94 -4.68 6.97
C LYS A 50 -1.42 -4.81 6.79
N PRO A 51 -0.63 -4.73 7.88
CA PRO A 51 0.80 -4.94 7.79
C PRO A 51 1.10 -6.37 7.30
N LEU A 52 2.09 -6.50 6.43
CA LEU A 52 2.58 -7.78 5.91
C LEU A 52 3.32 -8.60 6.97
N SER A 53 3.92 -7.93 7.95
CA SER A 53 4.51 -8.51 9.15
C SER A 53 4.58 -7.46 10.26
N GLU A 54 4.88 -7.87 11.48
CA GLU A 54 5.27 -6.92 12.51
C GLU A 54 6.52 -6.12 12.06
N TYR A 55 6.51 -4.81 12.31
CA TYR A 55 7.63 -3.96 11.94
C TYR A 55 8.88 -4.31 12.75
N SER A 56 9.95 -4.69 12.05
CA SER A 56 11.25 -4.95 12.66
C SER A 56 12.13 -3.71 12.61
N ARG A 57 12.65 -3.25 13.76
CA ARG A 57 13.57 -2.10 13.82
C ARG A 57 14.88 -2.37 13.08
N PRO A 58 15.60 -1.33 12.63
CA PRO A 58 16.95 -1.50 12.10
C PRO A 58 17.89 -2.19 13.11
N PRO A 59 18.94 -2.89 12.64
CA PRO A 59 19.91 -3.56 13.50
C PRO A 59 20.50 -2.60 14.55
N SER A 60 20.84 -3.10 15.74
CA SER A 60 21.32 -2.27 16.86
C SER A 60 22.61 -1.51 16.56
N ARG A 61 23.42 -2.00 15.62
CA ARG A 61 24.66 -1.38 15.13
C ARG A 61 24.46 -0.28 14.08
N CYS A 62 23.21 -0.07 13.65
CA CYS A 62 22.84 0.86 12.59
C CYS A 62 21.99 2.01 13.14
N THR A 63 22.22 3.20 12.58
CA THR A 63 21.42 4.40 12.83
C THR A 63 20.74 4.81 11.53
N VAL A 64 19.47 5.20 11.58
CA VAL A 64 18.75 5.70 10.40
C VAL A 64 19.19 7.14 10.12
N GLU A 65 19.75 7.39 8.93
CA GLU A 65 20.15 8.74 8.48
C GLU A 65 19.10 9.39 7.56
N GLN A 66 18.29 8.59 6.86
CA GLN A 66 17.27 9.10 5.94
C GLN A 66 16.14 8.08 5.78
N VAL A 67 14.92 8.57 5.60
CA VAL A 67 13.72 7.79 5.32
C VAL A 67 13.01 8.42 4.13
N ILE A 68 12.76 7.63 3.09
CA ILE A 68 11.99 8.02 1.90
C ILE A 68 10.75 7.13 1.84
N VAL A 69 9.56 7.73 1.89
CA VAL A 69 8.29 7.02 1.88
C VAL A 69 7.55 7.33 0.58
N LEU A 70 7.19 6.30 -0.18
CA LEU A 70 6.18 6.38 -1.24
C LEU A 70 4.90 5.76 -0.71
N GLN A 71 3.82 6.53 -0.63
CA GLN A 71 2.58 6.09 0.00
C GLN A 71 1.38 6.29 -0.93
N ARG A 72 0.53 5.27 -1.03
CA ARG A 72 -0.79 5.39 -1.66
C ARG A 72 -1.70 6.25 -0.78
N GLY A 73 -2.59 7.02 -1.40
CA GLY A 73 -3.68 7.71 -0.71
C GLY A 73 -4.50 6.82 0.23
N GLY A 74 -5.13 7.45 1.22
CA GLY A 74 -6.09 6.78 2.10
C GLY A 74 -7.37 6.37 1.36
N ALA A 75 -8.26 5.66 2.07
CA ALA A 75 -9.56 5.27 1.53
C ALA A 75 -10.34 6.45 0.95
N SER A 76 -10.79 6.32 -0.29
CA SER A 76 -11.54 7.33 -1.03
C SER A 76 -12.83 6.75 -1.60
N LEU A 77 -13.74 7.65 -1.97
CA LEU A 77 -14.91 7.32 -2.76
C LEU A 77 -14.52 6.71 -4.11
N PRO A 78 -15.44 5.97 -4.77
CA PRO A 78 -15.21 5.52 -6.13
C PRO A 78 -14.99 6.72 -7.06
N ASP A 79 -14.21 6.50 -8.11
CA ASP A 79 -14.11 7.46 -9.20
C ASP A 79 -15.39 7.45 -10.05
N SER A 80 -15.46 8.36 -11.03
CA SER A 80 -16.64 8.49 -11.88
C SER A 80 -16.93 7.23 -12.69
N LYS A 81 -15.89 6.51 -13.14
CA LYS A 81 -16.03 5.30 -13.96
C LYS A 81 -16.61 4.15 -13.14
N LEU A 82 -16.04 3.87 -11.98
CA LEU A 82 -16.53 2.86 -11.06
C LEU A 82 -17.93 3.24 -10.54
N GLY A 83 -18.15 4.50 -10.20
CA GLY A 83 -19.46 5.00 -9.77
C GLY A 83 -20.55 4.77 -10.80
N THR A 84 -20.31 5.07 -12.08
CA THR A 84 -21.26 4.76 -13.17
C THR A 84 -21.50 3.26 -13.31
N SER A 85 -20.46 2.44 -13.20
CA SER A 85 -20.60 0.97 -13.27
C SER A 85 -21.48 0.43 -12.14
N ILE A 86 -21.23 0.88 -10.90
CA ILE A 86 -22.00 0.51 -9.71
C ILE A 86 -23.47 0.93 -9.88
N GLN A 87 -23.73 2.15 -10.32
CA GLN A 87 -25.11 2.64 -10.53
C GLN A 87 -25.85 1.81 -11.58
N ALA A 88 -25.17 1.38 -12.65
CA ALA A 88 -25.76 0.51 -13.66
C ALA A 88 -26.14 -0.87 -13.09
N SER A 89 -25.31 -1.44 -12.19
CA SER A 89 -25.62 -2.69 -11.49
C SER A 89 -26.79 -2.52 -10.51
N LEU A 90 -26.82 -1.43 -9.74
CA LEU A 90 -27.90 -1.14 -8.80
C LEU A 90 -29.26 -0.97 -9.51
N ALA A 91 -29.29 -0.34 -10.69
CA ALA A 91 -30.52 -0.15 -11.48
C ALA A 91 -31.21 -1.47 -11.88
N LYS A 92 -30.48 -2.59 -11.87
CA LYS A 92 -31.04 -3.92 -12.16
C LYS A 92 -31.81 -4.52 -11.01
N VAL A 93 -31.47 -4.17 -9.75
CA VAL A 93 -31.98 -4.87 -8.56
C VAL A 93 -32.72 -3.99 -7.57
N VAL A 94 -32.35 -2.72 -7.44
CA VAL A 94 -32.95 -1.80 -6.46
C VAL A 94 -34.41 -1.53 -6.83
N GLY A 95 -35.30 -1.66 -5.84
CA GLY A 95 -36.74 -1.40 -6.00
C GLY A 95 -37.48 -2.37 -6.93
N LYS A 96 -36.86 -3.48 -7.37
CA LYS A 96 -37.54 -4.48 -8.23
C LYS A 96 -38.49 -5.41 -7.47
N GLY A 97 -38.34 -5.53 -6.15
CA GLY A 97 -39.15 -6.40 -5.29
C GLY A 97 -38.93 -7.91 -5.55
N ASN A 98 -39.76 -8.73 -4.90
CA ASN A 98 -39.79 -10.20 -5.03
C ASN A 98 -38.44 -10.89 -4.78
N TYR A 99 -37.64 -10.37 -3.84
CA TYR A 99 -36.39 -11.01 -3.45
C TYR A 99 -36.71 -12.34 -2.77
N SER A 100 -36.20 -13.44 -3.32
CA SER A 100 -36.41 -14.77 -2.73
C SER A 100 -35.38 -15.10 -1.64
N ARG A 101 -34.45 -14.17 -1.37
CA ARG A 101 -33.34 -14.31 -0.44
C ARG A 101 -33.43 -13.15 0.55
N THR A 102 -33.43 -13.47 1.84
CA THR A 102 -33.58 -12.45 2.90
C THR A 102 -32.42 -11.46 2.91
N GLU A 103 -31.23 -11.89 2.50
CA GLU A 103 -30.05 -11.02 2.39
C GLU A 103 -30.20 -9.95 1.31
N MET A 104 -31.20 -10.05 0.43
CA MET A 104 -31.49 -9.08 -0.63
C MET A 104 -32.66 -8.14 -0.27
N ASP A 105 -33.37 -8.36 0.84
CA ASP A 105 -34.56 -7.58 1.20
C ASP A 105 -34.27 -6.07 1.33
N PHE A 106 -33.05 -5.72 1.75
CA PHE A 106 -32.60 -4.33 1.88
C PHE A 106 -32.67 -3.56 0.55
N LEU A 107 -32.53 -4.25 -0.59
CA LEU A 107 -32.55 -3.64 -1.94
C LEU A 107 -33.91 -3.01 -2.28
N GLY A 108 -34.98 -3.37 -1.56
CA GLY A 108 -36.30 -2.76 -1.74
C GLY A 108 -36.31 -1.26 -1.46
N ASN A 109 -35.51 -0.81 -0.49
CA ASN A 109 -35.44 0.59 -0.04
C ASN A 109 -34.01 1.16 -0.11
N TYR A 110 -33.07 0.47 -0.76
CA TYR A 110 -31.68 0.90 -0.82
C TYR A 110 -31.52 2.19 -1.63
N THR A 111 -30.71 3.11 -1.12
CA THR A 111 -30.34 4.35 -1.78
C THR A 111 -28.82 4.48 -1.84
N PHE A 112 -28.28 4.73 -3.03
CA PHE A 112 -26.86 5.00 -3.20
C PHE A 112 -26.55 6.48 -2.91
N ASP A 113 -25.87 6.76 -1.81
CA ASP A 113 -25.58 8.13 -1.34
C ASP A 113 -24.08 8.46 -1.22
N MET A 114 -23.19 7.50 -1.49
CA MET A 114 -21.74 7.69 -1.35
C MET A 114 -21.15 8.71 -2.34
N GLY A 115 -21.75 8.90 -3.51
CA GLY A 115 -21.18 9.71 -4.59
C GLY A 115 -20.04 9.00 -5.34
N SER A 116 -19.40 9.72 -6.27
CA SER A 116 -18.40 9.15 -7.20
C SER A 116 -17.35 10.16 -7.68
N ASN A 117 -17.03 11.14 -6.83
CA ASN A 117 -16.06 12.19 -7.14
C ASN A 117 -14.61 11.82 -6.75
N GLY A 118 -14.37 10.61 -6.24
CA GLY A 118 -13.05 10.19 -5.78
C GLY A 118 -12.53 10.89 -4.52
N ALA A 119 -13.38 11.63 -3.77
CA ALA A 119 -12.94 12.35 -2.58
C ALA A 119 -12.46 11.41 -1.46
N LEU A 120 -11.54 11.90 -0.63
CA LEU A 120 -11.03 11.17 0.53
C LEU A 120 -12.16 10.95 1.55
N LEU A 121 -12.25 9.74 2.10
CA LEU A 121 -13.21 9.41 3.15
C LEU A 121 -12.65 9.82 4.54
N PRO A 122 -13.51 10.06 5.55
CA PRO A 122 -13.07 10.26 6.92
C PRO A 122 -12.18 9.12 7.44
N TYR A 123 -12.47 7.87 7.05
CA TYR A 123 -11.59 6.74 7.32
C TYR A 123 -10.20 6.92 6.69
N GLY A 124 -10.13 7.39 5.44
CA GLY A 124 -8.87 7.65 4.74
C GLY A 124 -8.06 8.81 5.33
N GLU A 125 -8.73 9.84 5.86
CA GLU A 125 -8.10 10.92 6.62
C GLU A 125 -7.43 10.38 7.89
N ALA A 126 -8.19 9.62 8.68
CA ALA A 126 -7.69 9.00 9.91
C ALA A 126 -6.54 8.02 9.63
N GLN A 127 -6.66 7.23 8.56
CA GLN A 127 -5.62 6.31 8.10
C GLN A 127 -4.33 7.06 7.75
N SER A 128 -4.43 8.15 6.99
CA SER A 128 -3.27 8.97 6.59
C SER A 128 -2.62 9.63 7.81
N LYS A 129 -3.43 10.19 8.72
CA LYS A 129 -2.94 10.75 9.98
C LYS A 129 -2.21 9.70 10.83
N GLN A 130 -2.79 8.51 10.99
CA GLN A 130 -2.18 7.43 11.75
C GLN A 130 -0.84 6.99 11.13
N ALA A 131 -0.72 6.94 9.80
CA ALA A 131 0.54 6.65 9.13
C ALA A 131 1.64 7.67 9.49
N GLY A 132 1.31 8.97 9.52
CA GLY A 132 2.23 10.03 9.98
C GLY A 132 2.67 9.85 11.44
N VAL A 133 1.73 9.53 12.33
CA VAL A 133 2.03 9.21 13.75
C VAL A 133 2.97 8.00 13.86
N GLN A 134 2.75 6.95 13.06
CA GLN A 134 3.60 5.75 13.06
C GLN A 134 5.01 6.05 12.57
N VAL A 135 5.17 6.82 11.49
CA VAL A 135 6.49 7.25 11.00
C VAL A 135 7.22 8.06 12.07
N ARG A 136 6.51 8.98 12.74
CA ARG A 136 7.08 9.73 13.87
C ARG A 136 7.60 8.79 14.97
N LYS A 137 6.75 7.86 15.42
CA LYS A 137 7.06 6.90 16.48
C LYS A 137 8.27 6.03 16.14
N ARG A 138 8.41 5.65 14.86
CA ARG A 138 9.48 4.76 14.39
C ARG A 138 10.81 5.46 14.19
N TYR A 139 10.81 6.71 13.74
CA TYR A 139 12.03 7.35 13.27
C TYR A 139 12.44 8.62 14.02
N CYS A 140 11.53 9.36 14.64
CA CYS A 140 11.83 10.66 15.26
C CYS A 140 12.31 10.53 16.71
N HIS A 141 13.46 9.88 16.90
CA HIS A 141 14.09 9.67 18.20
C HIS A 141 15.62 9.55 18.07
N SER A 142 16.36 9.55 19.18
CA SER A 142 17.83 9.63 19.20
C SER A 142 18.60 8.56 18.42
N LYS A 143 18.04 7.35 18.23
CA LYS A 143 18.62 6.28 17.38
C LYS A 143 18.14 6.30 15.91
N GLY A 144 17.41 7.34 15.53
CA GLY A 144 16.91 7.60 14.18
C GLY A 144 17.17 9.05 13.82
N LEU A 145 16.13 9.75 13.39
CA LEU A 145 16.16 11.16 13.04
C LEU A 145 15.95 12.03 14.29
N THR A 146 16.67 13.14 14.34
CA THR A 146 16.44 14.18 15.35
C THR A 146 15.09 14.87 15.17
N GLU A 147 14.61 15.53 16.23
CA GLU A 147 13.37 16.30 16.18
C GLU A 147 13.43 17.45 15.15
N SER A 148 14.59 18.05 14.94
CA SER A 148 14.80 19.06 13.89
C SER A 148 14.72 18.46 12.49
N GLU A 149 15.29 17.28 12.28
CA GLU A 149 15.23 16.59 10.99
C GLU A 149 13.81 16.15 10.63
N CYS A 150 13.07 15.60 11.60
CA CYS A 150 11.67 15.24 11.39
C CYS A 150 10.77 16.45 11.14
N ALA A 151 10.99 17.57 11.83
CA ALA A 151 10.26 18.80 11.57
C ALA A 151 10.63 19.46 10.23
N ASN A 152 11.83 19.18 9.71
CA ASN A 152 12.29 19.62 8.40
C ASN A 152 12.02 18.58 7.30
N TYR A 153 10.86 17.93 7.30
CA TYR A 153 10.49 16.93 6.29
C TYR A 153 10.14 17.55 4.92
N TRP A 154 10.26 16.75 3.87
CA TRP A 154 9.73 17.04 2.54
C TRP A 154 8.47 16.23 2.28
N ILE A 155 7.46 16.85 1.66
CA ILE A 155 6.23 16.18 1.27
C ILE A 155 5.81 16.62 -0.13
N SER A 156 5.49 15.65 -1.00
CA SER A 156 4.97 15.91 -2.34
C SER A 156 3.80 14.98 -2.69
N THR A 157 2.99 15.39 -3.66
CA THR A 157 1.78 14.69 -4.10
C THR A 157 1.41 15.14 -5.51
N THR A 158 0.47 14.44 -6.15
CA THR A 158 -0.16 14.92 -7.38
C THR A 158 -1.28 15.94 -7.09
N ASP A 159 -1.89 16.52 -8.12
CA ASP A 159 -3.03 17.44 -7.99
C ASP A 159 -4.40 16.74 -7.79
N SER A 160 -4.41 15.42 -7.56
CA SER A 160 -5.59 14.70 -7.08
C SER A 160 -6.01 15.19 -5.69
N SER A 161 -7.27 15.60 -5.54
CA SER A 161 -7.81 16.13 -4.27
C SER A 161 -7.64 15.16 -3.11
N ALA A 162 -7.94 13.87 -3.31
CA ALA A 162 -7.80 12.86 -2.27
C ALA A 162 -6.34 12.62 -1.87
N LEU A 163 -5.39 12.71 -2.80
CA LEU A 163 -3.97 12.59 -2.50
C LEU A 163 -3.43 13.83 -1.76
N ILE A 164 -3.86 15.02 -2.17
CA ILE A 164 -3.55 16.27 -1.46
C ILE A 164 -4.04 16.19 -0.01
N ASP A 165 -5.28 15.77 0.23
CA ASP A 165 -5.85 15.71 1.57
C ASP A 165 -5.25 14.56 2.40
N SER A 166 -4.87 13.45 1.76
CA SER A 166 -4.09 12.38 2.41
C SER A 166 -2.73 12.92 2.89
N ALA A 167 -2.03 13.67 2.03
CA ALA A 167 -0.74 14.27 2.34
C ALA A 167 -0.82 15.26 3.51
N LYS A 168 -1.84 16.14 3.52
CA LYS A 168 -2.07 17.07 4.63
C LYS A 168 -2.36 16.33 5.94
N ASN A 169 -3.22 15.32 5.92
CA ASN A 169 -3.56 14.55 7.12
C ASN A 169 -2.37 13.77 7.66
N TRP A 170 -1.56 13.19 6.79
CA TRP A 170 -0.31 12.54 7.18
C TRP A 170 0.65 13.53 7.85
N ALA A 171 0.83 14.71 7.27
CA ALA A 171 1.66 15.78 7.84
C ALA A 171 1.16 16.19 9.23
N ASN A 172 -0.16 16.29 9.41
CA ASN A 172 -0.79 16.58 10.71
C ASN A 172 -0.46 15.48 11.74
N GLY A 173 -0.47 14.20 11.34
CA GLY A 173 -0.07 13.09 12.20
C GLY A 173 1.41 13.11 12.57
N LEU A 174 2.31 13.41 11.63
CA LEU A 174 3.75 13.51 11.89
C LEU A 174 4.09 14.62 12.91
N MET A 175 3.34 15.72 12.89
CA MET A 175 3.57 16.89 13.74
C MET A 175 2.68 16.94 14.98
N GLU A 176 1.85 15.93 15.21
CA GLU A 176 0.93 15.86 16.34
C GLU A 176 1.68 15.95 17.68
N GLY A 177 1.21 16.81 18.56
CA GLY A 177 1.81 17.03 19.89
C GLY A 177 3.14 17.79 19.90
N THR A 178 3.65 18.25 18.76
CA THR A 178 4.94 18.97 18.70
C THR A 178 4.85 20.47 18.93
N GLY A 179 3.65 21.05 18.80
CA GLY A 179 3.44 22.50 18.78
C GLY A 179 3.96 23.22 17.54
N LYS A 180 4.47 22.50 16.53
CA LYS A 180 4.96 23.07 15.26
C LYS A 180 3.86 23.01 14.18
N SER A 181 3.90 23.95 13.24
CA SER A 181 3.02 23.95 12.08
C SER A 181 3.41 22.88 11.05
N THR A 182 2.42 22.44 10.27
CA THR A 182 2.63 21.53 9.15
C THR A 182 3.01 22.28 7.87
N ARG A 183 3.73 21.59 6.99
CA ARG A 183 4.08 22.06 5.65
C ARG A 183 3.02 21.60 4.66
N SER A 184 2.64 22.48 3.75
CA SER A 184 1.84 22.12 2.58
C SER A 184 2.66 21.24 1.63
N PRO A 185 2.06 20.22 1.01
CA PRO A 185 2.75 19.38 0.04
C PRO A 185 3.09 20.16 -1.24
N ARG A 186 4.23 19.83 -1.86
CA ARG A 186 4.49 20.20 -3.27
C ARG A 186 3.50 19.43 -4.14
N ILE A 187 2.71 20.16 -4.91
CA ILE A 187 1.75 19.59 -5.85
C ILE A 187 2.43 19.49 -7.22
N ILE A 188 2.46 18.27 -7.77
CA ILE A 188 2.93 17.99 -9.13
C ILE A 188 1.70 17.74 -10.00
N PRO A 189 1.43 18.58 -11.00
CA PRO A 189 0.19 18.49 -11.76
C PRO A 189 0.11 17.18 -12.56
N GLU A 190 -1.07 16.59 -12.61
CA GLU A 190 -1.41 15.53 -13.55
C GLU A 190 -1.90 16.13 -14.85
N GLY A 191 -1.49 15.55 -15.96
CA GLY A 191 -1.92 16.04 -17.26
C GLY A 191 -1.33 15.21 -18.37
N ASP A 192 -1.84 15.40 -19.56
CA ASP A 192 -1.20 14.84 -20.73
C ASP A 192 0.08 15.62 -20.98
N HIS A 193 1.17 14.90 -21.24
CA HIS A 193 2.49 15.48 -21.52
C HIS A 193 3.16 16.21 -20.33
N LEU A 194 2.55 16.23 -19.14
CA LEU A 194 3.17 16.76 -17.93
C LEU A 194 4.04 15.69 -17.27
N ASN A 195 5.33 15.99 -17.15
CA ASN A 195 6.29 15.11 -16.49
C ASN A 195 5.98 15.05 -14.98
N ASN A 196 5.48 13.90 -14.56
CA ASN A 196 5.09 13.61 -13.18
C ASN A 196 5.54 12.19 -12.82
N THR A 197 6.49 12.07 -11.90
CA THR A 197 7.04 10.79 -11.42
C THR A 197 6.10 10.06 -10.47
N LEU A 198 5.09 10.74 -9.92
CA LEU A 198 4.07 10.19 -9.02
C LEU A 198 2.79 9.78 -9.74
N ALA A 199 2.68 10.05 -11.04
CA ALA A 199 1.55 9.65 -11.89
C ALA A 199 2.02 9.51 -13.35
N ALA A 200 3.01 8.65 -13.57
CA ALA A 200 3.55 8.44 -14.91
C ALA A 200 2.49 7.84 -15.83
N LYS A 201 2.47 8.28 -17.09
CA LYS A 201 1.54 7.79 -18.11
C LYS A 201 2.27 7.04 -19.22
N CYS A 202 1.67 5.96 -19.71
CA CYS A 202 2.14 5.21 -20.86
C CYS A 202 0.98 4.96 -21.84
N PRO A 203 0.78 5.83 -22.85
CA PRO A 203 -0.33 5.70 -23.79
C PRO A 203 -0.39 4.36 -24.55
N LYS A 204 0.76 3.71 -24.76
CA LYS A 204 0.86 2.39 -25.41
C LYS A 204 0.95 1.21 -24.43
N LEU A 205 0.61 1.41 -23.15
CA LEU A 205 0.50 0.33 -22.20
C LEU A 205 -0.58 -0.65 -22.67
N VAL A 206 -0.20 -1.89 -22.94
CA VAL A 206 -1.13 -2.95 -23.34
C VAL A 206 -1.53 -3.73 -22.09
N SER A 207 -2.83 -3.92 -21.91
CA SER A 207 -3.41 -4.68 -20.81
C SER A 207 -4.22 -5.85 -21.36
N SER A 208 -4.15 -7.01 -20.69
CA SER A 208 -5.02 -8.16 -20.98
C SER A 208 -6.35 -8.12 -20.19
N VAL A 209 -6.58 -7.03 -19.46
CA VAL A 209 -7.82 -6.73 -18.74
C VAL A 209 -8.78 -5.98 -19.70
N PRO A 210 -10.08 -6.31 -19.73
CA PRO A 210 -10.82 -7.19 -18.83
C PRO A 210 -10.81 -8.68 -19.20
N SER A 211 -10.17 -9.10 -20.29
CA SER A 211 -10.24 -10.49 -20.78
C SER A 211 -9.79 -11.54 -19.76
N ALA A 212 -8.69 -11.27 -19.02
CA ALA A 212 -8.21 -12.17 -17.96
C ALA A 212 -9.20 -12.25 -16.77
N GLN A 213 -9.74 -11.12 -16.32
CA GLN A 213 -10.77 -11.10 -15.27
C GLN A 213 -12.04 -11.82 -15.72
N GLN A 214 -12.48 -11.62 -16.97
CA GLN A 214 -13.70 -12.26 -17.46
C GLN A 214 -13.59 -13.78 -17.46
N GLN A 215 -12.45 -14.34 -17.90
CA GLN A 215 -12.21 -15.79 -17.83
C GLN A 215 -12.31 -16.31 -16.39
N TRP A 216 -11.80 -15.57 -15.42
CA TRP A 216 -11.91 -15.95 -14.01
C TRP A 216 -13.35 -15.85 -13.51
N ARG A 217 -14.02 -14.75 -13.83
CA ARG A 217 -15.41 -14.53 -13.45
C ARG A 217 -16.34 -15.60 -14.01
N ASP A 218 -16.08 -16.09 -15.22
CA ASP A 218 -16.84 -17.19 -15.84
C ASP A 218 -16.73 -18.51 -15.05
N VAL A 219 -15.67 -18.68 -14.24
CA VAL A 219 -15.47 -19.85 -13.37
C VAL A 219 -16.29 -19.77 -12.10
N TRP A 220 -16.30 -18.63 -11.40
CA TRP A 220 -16.82 -18.55 -10.02
C TRP A 220 -18.14 -17.78 -9.87
N THR A 221 -18.40 -16.77 -10.71
CA THR A 221 -19.62 -15.94 -10.59
C THR A 221 -20.92 -16.65 -10.98
N PRO A 222 -20.98 -17.67 -11.85
CA PRO A 222 -22.26 -18.32 -12.20
C PRO A 222 -23.02 -18.86 -10.98
N ALA A 223 -22.31 -19.45 -10.02
CA ALA A 223 -22.93 -19.96 -8.79
C ALA A 223 -23.53 -18.83 -7.93
N VAL A 224 -22.86 -17.68 -7.85
CA VAL A 224 -23.34 -16.50 -7.13
C VAL A 224 -24.56 -15.89 -7.82
N ILE A 225 -24.49 -15.72 -9.14
CA ILE A 225 -25.61 -15.19 -9.95
C ILE A 225 -26.83 -16.08 -9.79
N GLN A 226 -26.68 -17.41 -9.92
CA GLN A 226 -27.78 -18.36 -9.73
C GLN A 226 -28.37 -18.26 -8.33
N ARG A 227 -27.53 -18.10 -7.30
CA ARG A 227 -27.96 -17.94 -5.90
C ARG A 227 -28.78 -16.66 -5.69
N LEU A 228 -28.30 -15.53 -6.18
CA LEU A 228 -28.96 -14.22 -6.02
C LEU A 228 -30.21 -14.06 -6.89
N GLN A 229 -30.31 -14.82 -7.99
CA GLN A 229 -31.47 -14.81 -8.89
C GLN A 229 -32.37 -16.04 -8.75
N SER A 230 -32.25 -16.78 -7.65
CA SER A 230 -33.18 -17.86 -7.36
C SER A 230 -34.59 -17.28 -7.24
N GLY A 231 -35.55 -17.73 -8.05
CA GLY A 231 -36.95 -17.29 -8.01
C GLY A 231 -37.30 -16.06 -8.87
N GLN A 232 -36.34 -15.17 -9.17
CA GLN A 232 -36.54 -14.05 -10.10
C GLN A 232 -35.24 -13.70 -10.83
N SER A 233 -35.34 -13.51 -12.14
CA SER A 233 -34.21 -13.02 -12.95
C SER A 233 -34.15 -11.49 -12.95
N TYR A 234 -33.03 -10.95 -12.46
CA TYR A 234 -32.73 -9.51 -12.50
C TYR A 234 -31.78 -9.12 -13.66
N GLY A 235 -31.30 -10.09 -14.43
CA GLY A 235 -30.32 -9.85 -15.50
C GLY A 235 -28.93 -9.48 -14.99
N LEU A 236 -28.53 -10.00 -13.83
CA LEU A 236 -27.17 -9.86 -13.30
C LEU A 236 -26.17 -10.62 -14.17
N ASN A 237 -24.97 -10.07 -14.26
CA ASN A 237 -23.80 -10.66 -14.87
C ASN A 237 -22.61 -10.59 -13.89
N SER A 238 -21.46 -11.10 -14.32
CA SER A 238 -20.24 -11.13 -13.51
C SER A 238 -19.81 -9.75 -13.02
N THR A 239 -19.95 -8.70 -13.82
CA THR A 239 -19.61 -7.33 -13.45
C THR A 239 -20.49 -6.81 -12.31
N ASP A 240 -21.79 -7.16 -12.30
CA ASP A 240 -22.68 -6.78 -11.20
C ASP A 240 -22.25 -7.42 -9.87
N ILE A 241 -21.81 -8.68 -9.91
CA ILE A 241 -21.28 -9.39 -8.74
C ILE A 241 -20.04 -8.68 -8.19
N ILE A 242 -19.09 -8.29 -9.06
CA ILE A 242 -17.91 -7.53 -8.62
C ILE A 242 -18.29 -6.15 -8.07
N ASN A 243 -19.23 -5.45 -8.70
CA ASN A 243 -19.70 -4.14 -8.22
C ASN A 243 -20.37 -4.24 -6.85
N PHE A 244 -21.12 -5.30 -6.57
CA PHE A 244 -21.67 -5.56 -5.23
C PHE A 244 -20.58 -5.81 -4.19
N ALA A 245 -19.51 -6.52 -4.54
CA ALA A 245 -18.36 -6.69 -3.66
C ALA A 245 -17.62 -5.35 -3.40
N HIS A 246 -17.45 -4.52 -4.42
CA HIS A 246 -16.88 -3.18 -4.27
C HIS A 246 -17.75 -2.28 -3.39
N LEU A 247 -19.08 -2.33 -3.54
CA LEU A 247 -20.01 -1.63 -2.67
C LEU A 247 -19.85 -2.07 -1.22
N CYS A 248 -19.78 -3.37 -0.95
CA CYS A 248 -19.52 -3.88 0.39
C CYS A 248 -18.27 -3.23 1.01
N ALA A 249 -17.14 -3.23 0.30
CA ALA A 249 -15.89 -2.66 0.80
C ALA A 249 -15.97 -1.14 0.99
N LEU A 250 -16.41 -0.40 -0.03
CA LEU A 250 -16.38 1.05 -0.04
C LEU A 250 -17.43 1.67 0.89
N GLU A 251 -18.64 1.14 0.91
CA GLU A 251 -19.70 1.62 1.79
C GLU A 251 -19.35 1.35 3.25
N SER A 252 -18.75 0.19 3.55
CA SER A 252 -18.30 -0.10 4.91
C SER A 252 -17.15 0.80 5.40
N LEU A 253 -16.38 1.38 4.48
CA LEU A 253 -15.37 2.39 4.80
C LEU A 253 -15.98 3.79 4.94
N ALA A 254 -17.02 4.10 4.18
CA ALA A 254 -17.68 5.39 4.19
C ALA A 254 -18.54 5.59 5.45
N THR A 255 -19.30 4.57 5.86
CA THR A 255 -20.23 4.66 7.01
C THR A 255 -19.61 4.23 8.33
N SER A 256 -18.47 3.53 8.28
CA SER A 256 -17.89 2.80 9.43
C SER A 256 -18.76 1.66 9.98
N ASP A 257 -19.86 1.32 9.30
CA ASP A 257 -20.73 0.18 9.58
C ASP A 257 -20.55 -0.92 8.51
N LEU A 258 -21.06 -2.13 8.75
CA LEU A 258 -21.04 -3.17 7.73
C LEU A 258 -22.09 -2.88 6.66
N SER A 259 -21.67 -2.75 5.40
CA SER A 259 -22.60 -2.61 4.28
C SER A 259 -23.43 -3.89 4.11
N PRO A 260 -24.75 -3.78 3.86
CA PRO A 260 -25.60 -4.94 3.60
C PRO A 260 -25.21 -5.69 2.33
N PHE A 261 -24.45 -5.07 1.41
CA PHE A 261 -23.89 -5.79 0.25
C PHE A 261 -22.90 -6.88 0.65
N CYS A 262 -22.28 -6.80 1.83
CA CYS A 262 -21.36 -7.82 2.31
C CYS A 262 -22.05 -9.17 2.55
N ASP A 263 -23.31 -9.15 3.00
CA ASP A 263 -24.11 -10.35 3.28
C ASP A 263 -24.61 -11.05 2.01
N LEU A 264 -24.44 -10.40 0.84
CA LEU A 264 -24.68 -11.06 -0.44
C LEU A 264 -23.63 -12.13 -0.74
N PHE A 265 -22.50 -12.17 -0.03
CA PHE A 265 -21.38 -13.07 -0.30
C PHE A 265 -21.10 -14.04 0.83
N TYR A 266 -20.74 -15.27 0.48
CA TYR A 266 -20.19 -16.21 1.44
C TYR A 266 -18.72 -15.89 1.76
N PRO A 267 -18.24 -16.17 2.99
CA PRO A 267 -16.84 -16.00 3.37
C PRO A 267 -15.83 -16.58 2.37
N SER A 268 -16.14 -17.72 1.76
CA SER A 268 -15.27 -18.40 0.78
C SER A 268 -15.22 -17.71 -0.59
N GLU A 269 -16.18 -16.86 -0.92
CA GLU A 269 -16.24 -16.15 -2.22
C GLU A 269 -15.24 -14.97 -2.25
N TRP A 270 -14.84 -14.45 -1.08
CA TRP A 270 -13.90 -13.34 -0.97
C TRP A 270 -12.49 -13.66 -1.48
N SER A 271 -12.05 -14.91 -1.44
CA SER A 271 -10.79 -15.28 -2.10
C SER A 271 -10.87 -15.19 -3.62
N SER A 272 -12.06 -15.36 -4.20
CA SER A 272 -12.29 -15.21 -5.63
C SER A 272 -12.37 -13.75 -6.05
N ILE A 273 -12.94 -12.90 -5.18
CA ILE A 273 -12.96 -11.44 -5.34
C ILE A 273 -11.53 -10.89 -5.27
N GLU A 274 -10.74 -11.31 -4.28
CA GLU A 274 -9.33 -10.94 -4.19
C GLU A 274 -8.55 -11.34 -5.44
N TYR A 275 -8.77 -12.56 -5.95
CA TYR A 275 -8.08 -13.01 -7.15
C TYR A 275 -8.54 -12.28 -8.43
N ASP A 276 -9.77 -11.79 -8.49
CA ASP A 276 -10.22 -10.92 -9.57
C ASP A 276 -9.43 -9.60 -9.61
N ALA A 277 -9.13 -9.04 -8.43
CA ALA A 277 -8.26 -7.87 -8.29
C ALA A 277 -6.79 -8.19 -8.60
N ASP A 278 -6.31 -9.38 -8.21
CA ASP A 278 -4.96 -9.85 -8.57
C ASP A 278 -4.77 -9.88 -10.08
N LEU A 279 -5.73 -10.48 -10.81
CA LEU A 279 -5.70 -10.50 -12.27
C LEU A 279 -5.80 -9.09 -12.86
N GLU A 280 -6.62 -8.20 -12.28
CA GLU A 280 -6.70 -6.81 -12.70
C GLU A 280 -5.33 -6.14 -12.65
N LYS A 281 -4.71 -6.11 -11.46
CA LYS A 281 -3.50 -5.33 -11.21
C LYS A 281 -2.27 -5.98 -11.82
N TYR A 282 -2.20 -7.32 -11.84
CA TYR A 282 -1.12 -8.06 -12.48
C TYR A 282 -1.04 -7.78 -13.98
N TYR A 283 -2.18 -7.84 -14.68
CA TYR A 283 -2.24 -7.72 -16.15
C TYR A 283 -2.52 -6.31 -16.68
N SER A 284 -2.78 -5.33 -15.81
CA SER A 284 -2.91 -3.92 -16.19
C SER A 284 -1.69 -3.07 -15.85
N HIS A 285 -1.06 -3.26 -14.68
CA HIS A 285 -0.04 -2.33 -14.15
C HIS A 285 1.14 -3.02 -13.45
N SER A 286 1.36 -4.33 -13.68
CA SER A 286 2.50 -5.06 -13.10
C SER A 286 3.09 -6.09 -14.07
N TYR A 287 3.62 -7.22 -13.58
CA TYR A 287 4.44 -8.19 -14.33
C TYR A 287 3.77 -8.75 -15.59
N GLY A 288 2.43 -8.82 -15.62
CA GLY A 288 1.65 -9.27 -16.79
C GLY A 288 1.37 -8.19 -17.83
N ALA A 289 1.69 -6.92 -17.54
CA ALA A 289 1.49 -5.79 -18.44
C ALA A 289 2.84 -5.30 -18.98
N PRO A 290 3.15 -5.56 -20.28
CA PRO A 290 4.38 -5.04 -20.88
C PRO A 290 4.48 -3.52 -20.72
N LEU A 291 5.66 -3.00 -20.38
CA LEU A 291 5.95 -1.57 -20.12
C LEU A 291 5.49 -1.03 -18.76
N SER A 292 4.75 -1.78 -17.94
CA SER A 292 4.25 -1.29 -16.64
C SER A 292 5.37 -0.78 -15.71
N ARG A 293 6.44 -1.57 -15.53
CA ARG A 293 7.60 -1.20 -14.69
C ARG A 293 8.31 0.07 -15.17
N SER A 294 8.18 0.41 -16.45
CA SER A 294 8.79 1.61 -17.01
C SER A 294 8.20 2.90 -16.44
N LEU A 295 6.96 2.85 -15.95
CA LEU A 295 6.28 3.97 -15.28
C LEU A 295 7.00 4.41 -13.99
N ALA A 296 7.77 3.53 -13.36
CA ALA A 296 8.47 3.83 -12.12
C ALA A 296 9.91 4.33 -12.31
N VAL A 297 10.42 4.42 -13.55
CA VAL A 297 11.81 4.82 -13.83
C VAL A 297 12.11 6.21 -13.27
N GLY A 298 11.26 7.20 -13.55
CA GLY A 298 11.46 8.57 -13.07
C GLY A 298 11.48 8.67 -11.55
N TYR A 299 10.54 8.01 -10.86
CA TYR A 299 10.53 7.98 -9.40
C TYR A 299 11.76 7.27 -8.82
N LEU A 300 12.22 6.17 -9.43
CA LEU A 300 13.42 5.48 -8.99
C LEU A 300 14.68 6.35 -9.19
N HIS A 301 14.75 7.15 -10.26
CA HIS A 301 15.82 8.15 -10.42
C HIS A 301 15.78 9.25 -9.34
N GLU A 302 14.61 9.76 -8.98
CA GLU A 302 14.47 10.69 -7.85
C GLU A 302 14.90 10.05 -6.51
N LEU A 303 14.46 8.82 -6.25
CA LEU A 303 14.81 8.07 -5.04
C LEU A 303 16.32 7.86 -4.92
N LEU A 304 16.97 7.40 -5.99
CA LEU A 304 18.43 7.21 -6.02
C LEU A 304 19.18 8.55 -5.88
N THR A 305 18.65 9.63 -6.45
CA THR A 305 19.20 10.99 -6.29
C THR A 305 19.20 11.40 -4.81
N ARG A 306 18.10 11.18 -4.08
CA ARG A 306 17.98 11.49 -2.64
C ARG A 306 18.90 10.61 -1.78
N LEU A 307 18.96 9.30 -2.04
CA LEU A 307 19.80 8.36 -1.29
C LEU A 307 21.30 8.66 -1.43
N THR A 308 21.72 8.97 -2.66
CA THR A 308 23.13 9.27 -2.99
C THR A 308 23.49 10.74 -2.76
N LYS A 309 22.51 11.60 -2.52
CA LYS A 309 22.67 13.06 -2.44
C LYS A 309 23.40 13.63 -3.66
N SER A 310 23.10 13.09 -4.84
CA SER A 310 23.74 13.45 -6.12
C SER A 310 22.69 13.61 -7.21
N PRO A 311 22.62 14.76 -7.92
CA PRO A 311 21.62 15.02 -8.96
C PRO A 311 21.79 14.16 -10.22
N SER A 312 22.83 13.33 -10.28
CA SER A 312 23.23 12.62 -11.50
C SER A 312 22.17 11.66 -12.07
N PHE A 313 21.23 11.13 -11.27
CA PHE A 313 20.16 10.27 -11.77
C PHE A 313 19.02 11.09 -12.39
N VAL A 314 18.53 12.13 -11.70
CA VAL A 314 17.51 13.04 -12.26
C VAL A 314 18.02 13.72 -13.54
N GLU A 315 19.26 14.22 -13.57
CA GLU A 315 19.85 14.85 -14.76
C GLU A 315 19.94 13.92 -15.98
N LYS A 316 20.04 12.61 -15.76
CA LYS A 316 20.11 11.59 -16.81
C LYS A 316 18.73 11.05 -17.20
N ASP A 317 17.70 11.32 -16.41
CA ASP A 317 16.36 10.82 -16.70
C ASP A 317 15.82 11.40 -18.01
N ARG A 318 15.27 10.52 -18.84
CA ARG A 318 14.62 10.86 -20.11
C ARG A 318 13.18 10.34 -20.15
N THR A 319 12.58 10.10 -18.98
CA THR A 319 11.25 9.51 -18.83
C THR A 319 10.26 10.55 -18.29
N THR A 320 10.00 10.55 -16.98
CA THR A 320 8.95 11.34 -16.34
C THR A 320 9.46 12.36 -15.33
N VAL A 321 10.77 12.49 -15.13
CA VAL A 321 11.36 13.54 -14.27
C VAL A 321 11.16 14.91 -14.91
N ASN A 322 10.79 15.90 -14.10
CA ASN A 322 10.76 17.29 -14.55
C ASN A 322 12.13 17.92 -14.27
N ASN A 323 13.05 17.77 -15.23
CA ASN A 323 14.44 18.25 -15.11
C ASN A 323 14.56 19.74 -14.72
N THR A 324 13.58 20.59 -15.07
CA THR A 324 13.59 22.01 -14.68
C THR A 324 13.27 22.20 -13.20
N SER A 325 12.28 21.46 -12.70
CA SER A 325 11.87 21.55 -11.30
C SER A 325 12.84 20.79 -10.39
N ASP A 326 13.29 19.62 -10.81
CA ASP A 326 14.07 18.75 -9.93
C ASP A 326 15.57 19.12 -9.90
N ALA A 327 15.99 20.05 -10.75
CA ALA A 327 17.29 20.71 -10.66
C ALA A 327 17.36 21.82 -9.59
N ARG A 328 16.23 22.25 -9.00
CA ARG A 328 16.19 23.33 -8.01
C ARG A 328 15.99 22.78 -6.60
N GLU A 329 16.85 23.19 -5.67
CA GLU A 329 16.77 22.79 -4.26
C GLU A 329 15.42 23.15 -3.60
N SER A 330 14.79 24.26 -4.02
CA SER A 330 13.50 24.70 -3.47
C SER A 330 12.34 23.77 -3.83
N THR A 331 12.44 23.01 -4.93
CA THR A 331 11.40 22.08 -5.41
C THR A 331 11.82 20.62 -5.36
N PHE A 332 13.10 20.33 -5.16
CA PHE A 332 13.64 18.98 -4.97
C PHE A 332 14.89 19.02 -4.08
N PRO A 333 14.73 19.21 -2.75
CA PRO A 333 15.85 19.33 -1.83
C PRO A 333 16.54 17.98 -1.61
N LEU A 334 17.86 17.96 -1.48
CA LEU A 334 18.65 16.74 -1.20
C LEU A 334 19.17 16.67 0.24
N ASP A 335 18.86 17.69 1.04
CA ASP A 335 19.36 17.88 2.40
C ASP A 335 18.36 17.45 3.49
N ARG A 336 17.24 16.82 3.11
CA ARG A 336 16.24 16.34 4.08
C ARG A 336 16.58 14.92 4.53
N SER A 337 16.19 14.60 5.76
CA SER A 337 16.29 13.24 6.31
C SER A 337 14.96 12.49 6.23
N LEU A 338 13.84 13.18 6.01
CA LEU A 338 12.53 12.57 5.85
C LEU A 338 11.85 13.10 4.58
N TYR A 339 11.56 12.20 3.65
CA TYR A 339 10.81 12.48 2.42
C TYR A 339 9.55 11.63 2.39
N LEU A 340 8.46 12.24 1.95
CA LEU A 340 7.20 11.55 1.70
C LEU A 340 6.65 11.99 0.35
N ASP A 341 6.24 11.03 -0.47
CA ASP A 341 5.53 11.27 -1.71
C ASP A 341 4.23 10.46 -1.73
N PHE A 342 3.12 11.12 -2.05
CA PHE A 342 1.81 10.49 -2.22
C PHE A 342 1.52 10.18 -3.69
N THR A 343 0.97 9.00 -3.95
CA THR A 343 0.77 8.48 -5.31
C THR A 343 -0.46 7.57 -5.40
N SER A 344 -0.76 7.07 -6.60
CA SER A 344 -1.79 6.06 -6.84
C SER A 344 -1.29 4.64 -6.51
N ASP A 345 -2.23 3.69 -6.42
CA ASP A 345 -1.90 2.26 -6.37
C ASP A 345 -1.08 1.82 -7.59
N ASP A 346 -1.47 2.23 -8.79
CA ASP A 346 -0.81 1.82 -10.03
C ASP A 346 0.66 2.26 -10.09
N GLN A 347 0.97 3.48 -9.67
CA GLN A 347 2.33 3.99 -9.65
C GLN A 347 3.18 3.33 -8.54
N LEU A 348 2.60 3.10 -7.35
CA LEU A 348 3.27 2.33 -6.30
C LEU A 348 3.56 0.90 -6.78
N LEU A 349 2.59 0.26 -7.44
CA LEU A 349 2.72 -1.08 -8.00
C LEU A 349 3.79 -1.15 -9.09
N ALA A 350 3.88 -0.14 -9.95
CA ALA A 350 4.94 -0.05 -10.96
C ALA A 350 6.32 -0.04 -10.30
N LEU A 351 6.50 0.65 -9.17
CA LEU A 351 7.77 0.65 -8.43
C LEU A 351 8.06 -0.72 -7.80
N LEU A 352 7.06 -1.35 -7.18
CA LEU A 352 7.21 -2.71 -6.63
C LEU A 352 7.60 -3.72 -7.73
N THR A 353 7.06 -3.54 -8.93
CA THR A 353 7.35 -4.35 -10.12
C THR A 353 8.76 -4.08 -10.64
N LEU A 354 9.18 -2.81 -10.72
CA LEU A 354 10.52 -2.44 -11.17
C LEU A 354 11.62 -2.95 -10.23
N LEU A 355 11.34 -2.98 -8.92
CA LEU A 355 12.22 -3.55 -7.90
C LEU A 355 12.11 -5.08 -7.80
N ASN A 356 11.21 -5.71 -8.56
CA ASN A 356 11.03 -7.17 -8.64
C ASN A 356 10.75 -7.84 -7.28
N LEU A 357 9.96 -7.18 -6.41
CA LEU A 357 9.78 -7.58 -5.00
C LEU A 357 8.72 -8.67 -4.77
N PHE A 358 7.84 -8.92 -5.76
CA PHE A 358 6.67 -9.80 -5.67
C PHE A 358 6.40 -10.50 -7.00
N HIS A 359 7.47 -11.00 -7.62
CA HIS A 359 7.39 -11.60 -8.95
C HIS A 359 6.89 -13.04 -8.84
N ASP A 360 5.73 -13.28 -9.44
CA ASP A 360 5.20 -14.62 -9.71
C ASP A 360 5.25 -14.90 -11.21
N ALA A 361 5.14 -16.18 -11.59
CA ALA A 361 4.80 -16.53 -12.96
C ALA A 361 3.43 -15.92 -13.37
N PRO A 362 3.12 -15.80 -14.68
CA PRO A 362 1.84 -15.30 -15.14
C PRO A 362 0.65 -15.95 -14.41
N LEU A 363 -0.17 -15.12 -13.77
CA LEU A 363 -1.32 -15.59 -12.98
C LEU A 363 -2.34 -16.26 -13.90
N SER A 364 -2.75 -17.49 -13.57
CA SER A 364 -3.73 -18.23 -14.37
C SER A 364 -5.11 -17.57 -14.29
N PRO A 365 -5.75 -17.22 -15.42
CA PRO A 365 -7.11 -16.67 -15.43
C PRO A 365 -8.21 -17.66 -14.98
N THR A 366 -7.89 -18.93 -14.71
CA THR A 366 -8.89 -19.96 -14.39
C THR A 366 -8.55 -20.81 -13.16
N LEU A 367 -7.28 -20.81 -12.73
CA LEU A 367 -6.81 -21.66 -11.63
C LEU A 367 -5.84 -20.88 -10.71
N PRO A 368 -6.33 -20.23 -9.66
CA PRO A 368 -5.50 -19.46 -8.74
C PRO A 368 -4.42 -20.32 -8.08
N CYS A 369 -3.18 -19.84 -8.07
CA CYS A 369 -2.12 -20.43 -7.24
C CYS A 369 -2.29 -19.98 -5.78
N PRO A 370 -2.48 -20.89 -4.81
CA PRO A 370 -2.63 -20.51 -3.39
C PRO A 370 -1.37 -19.89 -2.78
N MET A 371 -0.19 -20.20 -3.32
CA MET A 371 1.11 -19.77 -2.82
C MET A 371 1.66 -18.52 -3.51
N ARG A 372 0.84 -17.84 -4.32
CA ARG A 372 1.25 -16.62 -5.04
C ARG A 372 1.69 -15.53 -4.07
N SER A 373 2.74 -14.80 -4.45
CA SER A 373 3.20 -13.63 -3.70
C SER A 373 2.45 -12.35 -4.10
N PHE A 374 1.89 -12.33 -5.31
CA PHE A 374 1.07 -11.24 -5.82
C PHE A 374 -0.37 -11.33 -5.30
N VAL A 375 -0.62 -10.60 -4.21
CA VAL A 375 -1.95 -10.46 -3.59
C VAL A 375 -2.24 -8.98 -3.39
N THR A 376 -3.19 -8.44 -4.13
CA THR A 376 -3.44 -7.01 -4.31
C THR A 376 -3.70 -6.31 -2.99
N SER A 377 -4.53 -6.89 -2.13
CA SER A 377 -4.84 -6.38 -0.79
C SER A 377 -3.63 -6.33 0.15
N ARG A 378 -2.57 -7.06 -0.17
CA ARG A 378 -1.31 -7.08 0.57
C ARG A 378 -0.25 -6.16 -0.03
N LEU A 379 -0.30 -5.89 -1.34
CA LEU A 379 0.68 -5.04 -2.03
C LEU A 379 0.27 -3.57 -1.98
N ILE A 380 -0.97 -3.31 -2.37
CA ILE A 380 -1.49 -1.97 -2.62
C ILE A 380 -2.91 -1.79 -2.05
N PRO A 381 -3.21 -2.13 -0.78
CA PRO A 381 -4.46 -1.69 -0.14
C PRO A 381 -4.48 -0.15 0.01
N PHE A 382 -5.60 0.43 0.44
CA PHE A 382 -5.61 1.86 0.78
C PHE A 382 -4.54 2.16 1.83
N GLY A 383 -3.81 3.27 1.68
CA GLY A 383 -2.72 3.64 2.59
C GLY A 383 -1.46 2.77 2.52
N ALA A 384 -1.34 1.88 1.53
CA ALA A 384 -0.13 1.09 1.29
C ALA A 384 1.13 1.97 1.15
N SER A 385 2.28 1.45 1.53
CA SER A 385 3.54 2.18 1.44
C SER A 385 4.75 1.31 1.14
N LEU A 386 5.70 1.92 0.44
CA LEU A 386 7.08 1.47 0.35
C LEU A 386 7.96 2.51 1.05
N VAL A 387 8.80 2.04 1.96
CA VAL A 387 9.75 2.86 2.71
C VAL A 387 11.16 2.40 2.37
N VAL A 388 12.03 3.34 2.03
CA VAL A 388 13.47 3.12 1.88
C VAL A 388 14.20 3.86 2.97
N GLU A 389 14.88 3.10 3.82
CA GLU A 389 15.72 3.62 4.90
C GLU A 389 17.18 3.64 4.44
N ARG A 390 17.87 4.76 4.64
CA ARG A 390 19.32 4.86 4.51
C ARG A 390 19.94 4.77 5.90
N LEU A 391 20.80 3.78 6.10
CA LEU A 391 21.40 3.45 7.39
C LEU A 391 22.88 3.77 7.39
N ALA A 392 23.40 4.28 8.51
CA ALA A 392 24.82 4.28 8.83
C ALA A 392 25.09 3.18 9.85
N CYS A 393 25.87 2.18 9.47
CA CYS A 393 26.15 1.02 10.30
C CYS A 393 27.60 0.97 10.74
N SER A 394 27.85 0.47 11.94
CA SER A 394 29.18 0.20 12.48
C SER A 394 29.48 -1.30 12.50
N GLY A 395 30.78 -1.65 12.60
CA GLY A 395 31.22 -3.04 12.72
C GLY A 395 31.03 -3.82 11.42
N ASN A 396 31.41 -3.22 10.28
CA ASN A 396 31.21 -3.84 8.96
C ASN A 396 32.41 -4.72 8.54
N GLY A 397 33.36 -4.94 9.44
CA GLY A 397 34.61 -5.64 9.18
C GLY A 397 35.81 -4.70 9.23
N PHE A 398 37.00 -5.26 9.47
CA PHE A 398 38.22 -4.47 9.71
C PHE A 398 38.50 -3.45 8.59
N TRP A 399 38.40 -3.87 7.33
CA TRP A 399 38.72 -3.01 6.18
C TRP A 399 37.68 -1.90 5.97
N ASP A 400 36.39 -2.19 6.12
CA ASP A 400 35.34 -1.19 5.98
C ASP A 400 35.36 -0.18 7.14
N ASP A 401 35.60 -0.63 8.37
CA ASP A 401 35.75 0.25 9.53
C ASP A 401 37.03 1.10 9.42
N LEU A 402 38.11 0.55 8.87
CA LEU A 402 39.35 1.28 8.60
C LEU A 402 39.14 2.34 7.51
N ALA A 403 38.47 1.99 6.41
CA ALA A 403 38.13 2.91 5.34
C ALA A 403 37.18 4.03 5.82
N ALA A 404 36.19 3.69 6.65
CA ALA A 404 35.30 4.67 7.26
C ALA A 404 36.07 5.63 8.19
N LYS A 405 37.03 5.12 8.97
CA LYS A 405 37.91 5.94 9.81
C LYS A 405 38.81 6.87 9.01
N PHE A 406 39.41 6.40 7.91
CA PHE A 406 40.29 7.22 7.07
C PHE A 406 39.52 8.26 6.24
N SER A 407 38.33 7.91 5.74
CA SER A 407 37.49 8.82 4.95
C SER A 407 36.65 9.77 5.80
N GLY A 408 36.48 9.47 7.09
CA GLY A 408 35.58 10.20 7.99
C GLY A 408 34.09 10.01 7.68
N LEU A 409 33.73 9.06 6.81
CA LEU A 409 32.37 8.79 6.39
C LEU A 409 31.95 7.35 6.75
N PRO A 410 30.78 7.15 7.38
CA PRO A 410 30.31 5.81 7.72
C PRO A 410 29.93 5.01 6.47
N THR A 411 30.08 3.69 6.53
CA THR A 411 29.54 2.79 5.51
C THR A 411 28.02 2.86 5.53
N ARG A 412 27.43 3.17 4.38
CA ARG A 412 25.99 3.35 4.24
C ARG A 412 25.32 2.12 3.66
N PHE A 413 24.17 1.78 4.21
CA PHE A 413 23.32 0.68 3.77
C PHE A 413 21.92 1.21 3.42
N VAL A 414 21.19 0.41 2.67
CA VAL A 414 19.79 0.61 2.31
C VAL A 414 18.98 -0.55 2.87
N ARG A 415 17.82 -0.24 3.44
CA ARG A 415 16.79 -1.21 3.80
C ARG A 415 15.48 -0.82 3.14
N VAL A 416 14.75 -1.79 2.58
CA VAL A 416 13.44 -1.57 1.94
C VAL A 416 12.37 -2.26 2.78
N VAL A 417 11.28 -1.53 3.05
CA VAL A 417 10.14 -2.02 3.84
C VAL A 417 8.87 -1.77 3.04
N VAL A 418 8.07 -2.81 2.80
CA VAL A 418 6.78 -2.71 2.11
C VAL A 418 5.68 -3.12 3.07
N ASN A 419 4.72 -2.23 3.32
CA ASN A 419 3.60 -2.47 4.25
C ASN A 419 4.06 -3.12 5.57
N ASP A 420 5.07 -2.52 6.20
CA ASP A 420 5.72 -2.95 7.45
C ASP A 420 6.61 -4.22 7.39
N ARG A 421 6.66 -4.91 6.25
CA ARG A 421 7.58 -6.05 6.07
C ARG A 421 8.92 -5.60 5.50
N VAL A 422 9.99 -5.93 6.23
CA VAL A 422 11.36 -5.78 5.73
C VAL A 422 11.58 -6.76 4.59
N MET A 423 12.01 -6.24 3.44
CA MET A 423 12.16 -7.03 2.23
C MET A 423 13.55 -7.66 2.16
N ASN A 424 13.60 -8.89 1.63
CA ASN A 424 14.86 -9.53 1.25
C ASN A 424 15.39 -8.85 -0.03
N LEU A 425 16.68 -8.49 -0.05
CA LEU A 425 17.33 -7.75 -1.12
C LEU A 425 18.25 -8.62 -1.98
N ALA A 426 18.29 -9.94 -1.79
CA ALA A 426 19.15 -10.85 -2.56
C ALA A 426 18.83 -10.86 -4.07
N GLY A 427 17.59 -10.52 -4.45
CA GLY A 427 17.22 -10.32 -5.86
C GLY A 427 17.67 -8.99 -6.46
N ILE A 428 18.18 -8.06 -5.66
CA ILE A 428 18.60 -6.71 -6.06
C ILE A 428 20.11 -6.53 -5.90
N CYS A 429 20.70 -7.06 -4.83
CA CYS A 429 22.09 -6.82 -4.46
C CYS A 429 22.95 -8.09 -4.50
N PRO A 430 24.25 -7.97 -4.81
CA PRO A 430 25.21 -9.06 -4.71
C PRO A 430 25.30 -9.62 -3.28
N GLU A 431 25.51 -10.94 -3.16
CA GLU A 431 25.57 -11.63 -1.86
C GLU A 431 26.63 -11.07 -0.91
N ASP A 432 27.78 -10.64 -1.44
CA ASP A 432 28.88 -10.05 -0.67
C ASP A 432 28.59 -8.63 -0.16
N GLU A 433 27.51 -8.02 -0.64
CA GLU A 433 27.07 -6.67 -0.30
C GLU A 433 25.83 -6.65 0.61
N LEU A 434 25.32 -7.85 0.93
CA LEU A 434 24.18 -8.08 1.80
C LEU A 434 24.62 -8.29 3.26
N ALA A 435 23.75 -7.90 4.19
CA ALA A 435 23.91 -8.21 5.61
C ALA A 435 22.55 -8.42 6.28
N GLU A 436 22.58 -8.89 7.53
CA GLU A 436 21.39 -9.05 8.37
C GLU A 436 20.34 -9.97 7.73
N SER A 437 20.75 -11.17 7.32
CA SER A 437 19.89 -12.13 6.58
C SER A 437 19.29 -11.52 5.31
N ASP A 438 20.15 -10.88 4.52
CA ASP A 438 19.84 -10.26 3.22
C ASP A 438 18.84 -9.10 3.28
N THR A 439 18.60 -8.51 4.45
CA THR A 439 17.62 -7.44 4.62
C THR A 439 18.19 -6.04 4.43
N ILE A 440 19.52 -5.89 4.46
CA ILE A 440 20.19 -4.62 4.18
C ILE A 440 21.27 -4.81 3.13
N CYS A 441 21.46 -3.80 2.28
CA CYS A 441 22.44 -3.81 1.19
C CYS A 441 23.32 -2.56 1.21
N ARG A 442 24.61 -2.69 0.93
CA ARG A 442 25.51 -1.52 0.82
C ARG A 442 24.96 -0.54 -0.23
N LEU A 443 24.84 0.74 0.13
CA LEU A 443 24.21 1.77 -0.71
C LEU A 443 24.86 1.87 -2.10
N VAL A 444 26.18 1.68 -2.18
CA VAL A 444 26.91 1.70 -3.45
C VAL A 444 26.52 0.53 -4.34
N ALA A 445 26.45 -0.68 -3.78
CA ALA A 445 26.03 -1.87 -4.49
C ALA A 445 24.56 -1.79 -4.91
N PHE A 446 23.68 -1.27 -4.05
CA PHE A 446 22.25 -1.13 -4.32
C PHE A 446 21.98 -0.34 -5.61
N HIS A 447 22.47 0.91 -5.71
CA HIS A 447 22.19 1.72 -6.90
C HIS A 447 22.92 1.23 -8.15
N LYS A 448 24.13 0.64 -7.99
CA LYS A 448 24.87 0.06 -9.12
C LYS A 448 24.12 -1.15 -9.70
N SER A 449 23.54 -1.99 -8.85
CA SER A 449 22.83 -3.20 -9.26
C SER A 449 21.47 -2.90 -9.88
N LEU A 450 20.85 -1.77 -9.52
CA LEU A 450 19.63 -1.28 -10.18
C LEU A 450 19.89 -0.63 -11.55
N THR A 451 21.14 -0.27 -11.89
CA THR A 451 21.45 0.47 -13.13
C THR A 451 21.07 -0.31 -14.40
N PRO A 452 21.37 -1.61 -14.57
CA PRO A 452 20.92 -2.37 -15.74
C PRO A 452 19.40 -2.43 -15.87
N THR A 453 18.70 -2.66 -14.75
CA THR A 453 17.23 -2.70 -14.70
C THR A 453 16.62 -1.35 -15.11
N LEU A 454 17.18 -0.24 -14.61
CA LEU A 454 16.79 1.11 -15.00
C LEU A 454 17.02 1.38 -16.49
N GLN A 455 18.16 0.95 -17.04
CA GLN A 455 18.45 1.11 -18.47
C GLN A 455 17.45 0.35 -19.34
N GLU A 456 17.09 -0.88 -18.96
CA GLU A 456 16.11 -1.66 -19.71
C GLU A 456 14.70 -1.07 -19.60
N ALA A 457 14.28 -0.71 -18.39
CA ALA A 457 12.99 -0.06 -18.17
C ALA A 457 12.90 1.31 -18.86
N THR A 458 14.02 2.04 -19.01
CA THR A 458 14.06 3.29 -19.79
C THR A 458 13.82 3.02 -21.29
N LYS A 459 14.39 1.95 -21.84
CA LYS A 459 14.12 1.55 -23.24
C LYS A 459 12.68 1.10 -23.43
N GLU A 460 12.09 0.45 -22.43
CA GLU A 460 10.66 0.12 -22.41
C GLU A 460 9.81 1.39 -22.40
N PHE A 461 10.15 2.38 -21.57
CA PHE A 461 9.43 3.65 -21.51
C PHE A 461 9.41 4.36 -22.88
N ALA A 462 10.49 4.28 -23.66
CA ALA A 462 10.51 4.83 -25.02
C ALA A 462 9.43 4.22 -25.95
N ARG A 463 8.94 3.02 -25.65
CA ARG A 463 7.84 2.36 -26.39
C ARG A 463 6.45 2.84 -25.95
N CYS A 464 6.34 3.58 -24.84
CA CYS A 464 5.07 4.15 -24.37
C CYS A 464 4.48 5.19 -25.33
N ALA A 465 5.27 5.73 -26.26
CA ALA A 465 4.92 6.89 -27.09
C ALA A 465 4.51 8.12 -26.25
N TYR A 466 5.04 8.22 -25.04
CA TYR A 466 4.93 9.42 -24.22
C TYR A 466 5.81 10.51 -24.81
N VAL A 467 5.24 11.70 -25.01
CA VAL A 467 5.96 12.88 -25.50
C VAL A 467 5.84 13.97 -24.45
N PRO A 468 6.93 14.41 -23.81
CA PRO A 468 6.93 15.52 -22.86
C PRO A 468 6.44 16.85 -23.47
N ALA A 469 5.76 17.68 -22.69
CA ALA A 469 5.15 18.94 -23.16
C ALA A 469 6.18 19.93 -23.76
N ASN A 470 7.41 19.95 -23.25
CA ASN A 470 8.48 20.82 -23.76
C ASN A 470 8.98 20.42 -25.18
N LEU A 471 8.63 19.25 -25.68
CA LEU A 471 8.88 18.83 -27.08
C LEU A 471 7.65 19.01 -27.98
N TRP A 472 6.46 19.23 -27.42
CA TRP A 472 5.23 19.51 -28.18
C TRP A 472 5.21 20.92 -28.78
N GLU A 473 5.81 21.90 -28.11
CA GLU A 473 5.87 23.30 -28.61
C GLU A 473 6.67 23.46 -29.91
N GLY A 474 7.52 22.48 -30.24
CA GLY A 474 8.34 22.47 -31.46
C GLY A 474 7.78 21.65 -32.63
N LEU A 475 6.66 20.95 -32.45
CA LEU A 475 6.06 20.12 -33.52
C LEU A 475 5.05 20.95 -34.35
N PRO A 476 5.13 20.92 -35.70
CA PRO A 476 4.16 21.62 -36.53
C PRO A 476 2.77 21.05 -36.27
N ARG A 477 1.87 21.89 -35.75
CA ARG A 477 0.44 21.59 -35.61
C ARG A 477 -0.10 21.26 -37.01
N LYS A 478 -0.21 19.98 -37.37
CA LYS A 478 -1.03 19.58 -38.52
C LYS A 478 -2.46 19.98 -38.17
N LYS A 479 -2.99 20.95 -38.93
CA LYS A 479 -4.40 21.34 -38.93
C LYS A 479 -5.25 20.10 -39.15
N PHE A 480 -5.80 19.50 -38.09
CA PHE A 480 -7.06 18.78 -38.21
C PHE A 480 -8.16 19.85 -38.25
N GLN A 481 -8.37 20.40 -39.45
CA GLN A 481 -9.59 21.13 -39.74
C GLN A 481 -10.74 20.13 -39.81
N SER A 482 -11.66 20.27 -38.84
CA SER A 482 -13.11 20.18 -39.02
C SER A 482 -13.60 19.45 -40.28
N GLY A 483 -14.01 18.20 -40.10
CA GLY A 483 -14.78 17.43 -41.06
C GLY A 483 -15.93 16.71 -40.36
N LEU A 484 -16.81 17.47 -39.71
CA LEU A 484 -18.15 17.02 -39.31
C LEU A 484 -19.13 18.09 -39.78
N GLY A 485 -19.50 17.97 -41.06
CA GLY A 485 -20.73 18.54 -41.58
C GLY A 485 -21.76 17.42 -41.69
N ILE A 486 -22.94 17.71 -41.13
CA ILE A 486 -24.21 16.95 -41.14
C ILE A 486 -24.27 15.78 -40.16
#